data_AF-A0A6M8VQ31-F1
#
_entry.id   AF-A0A6M8VQ31-F1
#
_cell.length_a   1.000
_cell.length_b   1.000
_cell.length_c   1.000
_cell.angle_alpha   90.00
_cell.angle_beta   90.00
_cell.angle_gamma   90.00
#
_symmetry.space_group_name_H-M   'P 1'
#
loop_
_entity.id
_entity.type
_entity.pdbx_description
1 polymer ?
#
loop_
_entity_poly.entity_id
_entity_poly.type
_entity_poly.pdbx_seq_one_letter_code
_entity_poly.pdbx_strand_id
1 'polypeptide(L)'
;MKKQSLILWISAVVIVFIISYMNKITSADYPITGTIGIEGKKVSYRFEKIYYGNDDYVFSVRSDLTELSGKYFYKLNNDSLWASRELVKDGFLLTGILPKQKPETKLQYYVELYHNTKAISVPDKKYVQITFFGRIPLVISMLQFIFLYGGLVFAVRTGLESFNNNIKTKKFIVILSIIFLTLIALINPLYLTYKYGFINNYVPSIDRLFSTAELLIFVLWVITAIVLFNKSKLKYISLFTAALTLVIFCFFD
;
A
#
# COMPACT_ATOMS: atom_id res chain seq x y z
N MET A 1 -12.61 -1.78 35.29
CA MET A 1 -11.78 -0.73 34.64
C MET A 1 -10.68 -1.29 33.72
N LYS A 2 -9.71 -2.09 34.21
CA LYS A 2 -8.62 -2.63 33.33
C LYS A 2 -9.11 -3.55 32.21
N LYS A 3 -10.04 -4.49 32.50
CA LYS A 3 -10.62 -5.41 31.50
C LYS A 3 -11.36 -4.67 30.37
N GLN A 4 -12.20 -3.69 30.71
CA GLN A 4 -12.91 -2.87 29.71
C GLN A 4 -11.96 -2.10 28.80
N SER A 5 -10.92 -1.47 29.37
CA SER A 5 -9.93 -0.76 28.56
C SER A 5 -9.17 -1.70 27.63
N LEU A 6 -8.86 -2.93 28.07
CA LEU A 6 -8.18 -3.93 27.27
C LEU A 6 -9.06 -4.40 26.10
N ILE A 7 -10.35 -4.64 26.34
CA ILE A 7 -11.32 -4.97 25.28
C ILE A 7 -11.36 -3.86 24.23
N LEU A 8 -11.44 -2.58 24.63
CA LEU A 8 -11.47 -1.46 23.67
C LEU A 8 -10.19 -1.35 22.82
N TRP A 9 -9.02 -1.66 23.39
CA TRP A 9 -7.77 -1.71 22.63
C TRP A 9 -7.76 -2.85 21.62
N ILE A 10 -8.17 -4.06 22.04
CA ILE A 10 -8.27 -5.21 21.13
C ILE A 10 -9.27 -4.92 20.01
N SER A 11 -10.44 -4.36 20.33
CA SER A 11 -11.43 -3.97 19.33
C SER A 11 -10.87 -2.96 18.33
N ALA A 12 -10.14 -1.94 18.79
CA ALA A 12 -9.53 -0.95 17.90
C ALA A 12 -8.51 -1.59 16.96
N VAL A 13 -7.65 -2.49 17.46
CA VAL A 13 -6.68 -3.22 16.64
C VAL A 13 -7.37 -4.10 15.61
N VAL A 14 -8.39 -4.85 16.00
CA VAL A 14 -9.14 -5.73 15.09
C VAL A 14 -9.84 -4.93 14.00
N ILE A 15 -10.50 -3.82 14.34
CA ILE A 15 -11.19 -2.94 13.37
C ILE A 15 -10.19 -2.39 12.35
N VAL A 16 -9.08 -1.82 12.80
CA VAL A 16 -8.06 -1.28 11.90
C VAL A 16 -7.46 -2.38 11.05
N PHE A 17 -7.14 -3.55 11.62
CA PHE A 17 -6.60 -4.68 10.86
C PHE A 17 -7.54 -5.12 9.72
N ILE A 18 -8.84 -5.29 10.00
CA ILE A 18 -9.83 -5.67 8.99
C ILE A 18 -9.90 -4.61 7.89
N ILE A 19 -10.00 -3.33 8.26
CA ILE A 19 -10.12 -2.23 7.30
C ILE A 19 -8.86 -2.10 6.44
N SER A 20 -7.69 -2.17 7.04
CA SER A 20 -6.41 -2.11 6.33
C SER A 20 -6.22 -3.32 5.41
N TYR A 21 -6.64 -4.51 5.82
CA TYR A 21 -6.62 -5.69 4.97
C TYR A 21 -7.56 -5.52 3.77
N MET A 22 -8.80 -5.06 4.00
CA MET A 22 -9.76 -4.79 2.95
C MET A 22 -9.22 -3.74 1.96
N ASN A 23 -8.66 -2.63 2.45
CA ASN A 23 -8.10 -1.58 1.60
C ASN A 23 -6.99 -2.13 0.70
N LYS A 24 -6.10 -2.96 1.25
CA LYS A 24 -5.00 -3.56 0.49
C LYS A 24 -5.47 -4.47 -0.65
N ILE A 25 -6.48 -5.30 -0.41
CA ILE A 25 -6.99 -6.23 -1.45
C ILE A 25 -7.81 -5.52 -2.52
N THR A 26 -8.46 -4.39 -2.18
CA THR A 26 -9.25 -3.58 -3.13
C THR A 26 -8.40 -2.55 -3.88
N SER A 27 -7.17 -2.29 -3.42
CA SER A 27 -6.28 -1.33 -4.05
C SER A 27 -5.99 -1.70 -5.51
N ALA A 28 -5.92 -0.68 -6.35
CA ALA A 28 -5.53 -0.81 -7.76
C ALA A 28 -4.13 -1.45 -7.90
N ASP A 29 -3.30 -1.34 -6.86
CA ASP A 29 -1.93 -1.83 -6.82
C ASP A 29 -1.80 -3.28 -6.36
N TYR A 30 -2.92 -3.96 -6.04
CA TYR A 30 -2.89 -5.36 -5.65
C TYR A 30 -2.32 -6.23 -6.79
N PRO A 31 -1.38 -7.15 -6.50
CA PRO A 31 -0.70 -7.96 -7.51
C PRO A 31 -1.67 -8.81 -8.32
N ILE A 32 -1.34 -9.00 -9.60
CA ILE A 32 -2.09 -9.89 -10.48
C ILE A 32 -1.58 -11.31 -10.21
N THR A 33 -2.45 -12.13 -9.63
CA THR A 33 -2.16 -13.53 -9.34
C THR A 33 -3.10 -14.42 -10.14
N GLY A 34 -2.62 -15.60 -10.51
CA GLY A 34 -3.44 -16.58 -11.20
C GLY A 34 -2.78 -17.95 -11.20
N THR A 35 -3.59 -18.96 -11.51
CA THR A 35 -3.12 -20.32 -11.73
C THR A 35 -3.84 -20.87 -12.93
N ILE A 36 -3.07 -21.32 -13.92
CA ILE A 36 -3.58 -21.96 -15.13
C ILE A 36 -3.19 -23.44 -15.10
N GLY A 37 -4.04 -24.28 -15.70
CA GLY A 37 -3.75 -25.69 -15.92
C GLY A 37 -3.21 -25.91 -17.32
N ILE A 38 -1.98 -26.40 -17.44
CA ILE A 38 -1.39 -26.84 -18.72
C ILE A 38 -1.16 -28.35 -18.61
N GLU A 39 -1.86 -29.14 -19.44
CA GLU A 39 -1.77 -30.61 -19.44
C GLU A 39 -1.96 -31.24 -18.04
N GLY A 40 -2.92 -30.71 -17.27
CA GLY A 40 -3.22 -31.19 -15.92
C GLY A 40 -2.22 -30.74 -14.85
N LYS A 41 -1.12 -30.08 -15.21
CA LYS A 41 -0.17 -29.49 -14.27
C LYS A 41 -0.46 -28.01 -14.02
N LYS A 42 -0.20 -27.56 -12.79
CA LYS A 42 -0.47 -26.19 -12.37
C LYS A 42 0.70 -25.28 -12.74
N VAL A 43 0.37 -24.13 -13.28
CA VAL A 43 1.30 -23.02 -13.48
C VAL A 43 0.75 -21.81 -12.76
N SER A 44 1.48 -21.35 -11.74
CA SER A 44 1.07 -20.25 -10.89
C SER A 44 1.99 -19.05 -11.09
N TYR A 45 1.41 -17.86 -11.13
CA TYR A 45 2.14 -16.61 -11.32
C TYR A 45 1.65 -15.55 -10.35
N ARG A 46 2.56 -14.65 -9.99
CA ARG A 46 2.29 -13.47 -9.19
C ARG A 46 3.11 -12.31 -9.76
N PHE A 47 2.40 -11.36 -10.34
CA PHE A 47 2.97 -10.18 -10.98
C PHE A 47 2.64 -8.95 -10.15
N GLU A 48 3.67 -8.35 -9.57
CA GLU A 48 3.53 -7.10 -8.82
C GLU A 48 3.22 -5.93 -9.77
N LYS A 49 2.37 -5.01 -9.31
CA LYS A 49 2.04 -3.75 -10.00
C LYS A 49 2.86 -2.56 -9.51
N ILE A 50 3.59 -2.75 -8.40
CA ILE A 50 4.51 -1.78 -7.86
C ILE A 50 5.84 -2.47 -7.59
N TYR A 51 6.94 -1.79 -7.90
CA TYR A 51 8.27 -2.16 -7.46
C TYR A 51 8.94 -1.01 -6.70
N TYR A 52 9.57 -1.31 -5.56
CA TYR A 52 10.38 -0.36 -4.81
C TYR A 52 11.85 -0.80 -4.90
N GLY A 53 12.66 -0.05 -5.64
CA GLY A 53 14.05 -0.45 -5.83
C GLY A 53 14.81 0.43 -6.80
N ASN A 54 16.12 0.25 -6.79
CA ASN A 54 17.05 0.95 -7.68
C ASN A 54 17.80 -0.06 -8.57
N ASP A 55 17.20 -1.20 -8.81
CA ASP A 55 17.72 -2.40 -9.44
C ASP A 55 16.65 -3.01 -10.35
N ASP A 56 17.02 -4.08 -11.04
CA ASP A 56 16.14 -4.75 -11.98
C ASP A 56 15.03 -5.49 -11.22
N TYR A 57 13.80 -5.42 -11.74
CA TYR A 57 12.69 -6.14 -11.14
C TYR A 57 12.66 -7.57 -11.67
N VAL A 58 12.73 -8.52 -10.75
CA VAL A 58 12.70 -9.96 -11.04
C VAL A 58 11.31 -10.51 -10.73
N PHE A 59 10.66 -11.10 -11.72
CA PHE A 59 9.40 -11.83 -11.53
C PHE A 59 9.59 -13.32 -11.86
N SER A 60 8.76 -14.16 -11.25
CA SER A 60 8.82 -15.59 -11.46
C SER A 60 7.44 -16.20 -11.73
N VAL A 61 7.44 -17.26 -12.53
CA VAL A 61 6.31 -18.12 -12.82
C VAL A 61 6.69 -19.53 -12.36
N ARG A 62 5.90 -20.11 -11.48
CA ARG A 62 6.12 -21.48 -10.99
C ARG A 62 5.37 -22.47 -11.88
N SER A 63 6.06 -23.51 -12.33
CA SER A 63 5.47 -24.58 -13.14
C SER A 63 6.02 -25.94 -12.76
N ASP A 64 5.14 -26.94 -12.68
CA ASP A 64 5.52 -28.35 -12.48
C ASP A 64 5.87 -29.07 -13.82
N LEU A 65 5.93 -28.33 -14.93
CA LEU A 65 6.27 -28.84 -16.26
C LEU A 65 7.76 -28.69 -16.56
N THR A 66 8.39 -29.81 -16.91
CA THR A 66 9.82 -29.90 -17.25
C THR A 66 10.13 -29.28 -18.62
N GLU A 67 9.18 -29.24 -19.55
CA GLU A 67 9.38 -28.75 -20.92
C GLU A 67 8.74 -27.37 -21.19
N LEU A 68 8.30 -26.67 -20.15
CA LEU A 68 7.79 -25.31 -20.29
C LEU A 68 8.94 -24.33 -20.57
N SER A 69 8.83 -23.59 -21.67
CA SER A 69 9.65 -22.41 -21.98
C SER A 69 8.77 -21.17 -22.04
N GLY A 70 9.37 -19.98 -22.14
CA GLY A 70 8.58 -18.77 -22.30
C GLY A 70 9.40 -17.55 -22.65
N LYS A 71 8.71 -16.54 -23.16
CA LYS A 71 9.24 -15.21 -23.42
C LYS A 71 8.41 -14.20 -22.67
N TYR A 72 9.02 -13.09 -22.29
CA TYR A 72 8.28 -11.96 -21.77
C TYR A 72 8.47 -10.77 -22.68
N PHE A 73 7.40 -10.01 -22.79
CA PHE A 73 7.33 -8.82 -23.61
C PHE A 73 7.12 -7.64 -22.67
N TYR A 74 7.88 -6.58 -22.89
CA TYR A 74 7.73 -5.36 -22.11
C TYR A 74 7.90 -4.11 -22.96
N LYS A 75 7.26 -3.04 -22.54
CA LYS A 75 7.43 -1.71 -23.14
C LYS A 75 7.20 -0.62 -22.10
N LEU A 76 7.78 0.56 -22.35
CA LEU A 76 7.41 1.76 -21.61
C LEU A 76 5.97 2.16 -21.96
N ASN A 77 5.27 2.78 -21.02
CA ASN A 77 3.87 3.18 -21.23
C ASN A 77 3.69 4.14 -22.43
N ASN A 78 4.73 4.90 -22.78
CA ASN A 78 4.70 5.86 -23.88
C ASN A 78 5.26 5.29 -25.20
N ASP A 79 5.76 4.05 -25.19
CA ASP A 79 6.31 3.41 -26.38
C ASP A 79 5.25 2.58 -27.12
N SER A 80 5.39 2.54 -28.45
CA SER A 80 4.56 1.72 -29.33
C SER A 80 5.11 0.30 -29.50
N LEU A 81 6.43 0.11 -29.35
CA LEU A 81 7.11 -1.14 -29.65
C LEU A 81 7.33 -2.00 -28.39
N TRP A 82 7.11 -3.31 -28.53
CA TRP A 82 7.38 -4.29 -27.49
C TRP A 82 8.79 -4.86 -27.63
N ALA A 83 9.59 -4.77 -26.58
CA ALA A 83 10.83 -5.52 -26.45
C ALA A 83 10.50 -6.94 -25.95
N SER A 84 11.23 -7.95 -26.44
CA SER A 84 11.05 -9.34 -26.01
C SER A 84 12.35 -9.93 -25.49
N ARG A 85 12.25 -10.78 -24.47
CA ARG A 85 13.38 -11.51 -23.86
C ARG A 85 12.92 -12.89 -23.42
N GLU A 86 13.85 -13.84 -23.36
CA GLU A 86 13.55 -15.20 -22.94
C GLU A 86 13.52 -15.31 -21.42
N LEU A 87 12.64 -16.17 -20.91
CA LEU A 87 12.64 -16.53 -19.49
C LEU A 87 13.77 -17.51 -19.20
N VAL A 88 14.46 -17.29 -18.09
CA VAL A 88 15.47 -18.22 -17.58
C VAL A 88 14.78 -19.25 -16.71
N LYS A 89 14.89 -20.52 -17.09
CA LYS A 89 14.34 -21.63 -16.31
C LYS A 89 15.35 -22.14 -15.29
N ASP A 90 14.91 -22.25 -14.05
CA ASP A 90 15.65 -22.88 -12.96
C ASP A 90 14.71 -23.81 -12.17
N GLY A 91 14.85 -25.12 -12.41
CA GLY A 91 13.98 -26.15 -11.86
C GLY A 91 12.49 -25.92 -12.18
N PHE A 92 11.71 -25.60 -11.15
CA PHE A 92 10.26 -25.34 -11.24
C PHE A 92 9.92 -23.86 -11.44
N LEU A 93 10.91 -22.97 -11.60
CA LEU A 93 10.72 -21.53 -11.73
C LEU A 93 11.19 -21.05 -13.10
N LEU A 94 10.35 -20.25 -13.76
CA LEU A 94 10.72 -19.46 -14.92
C LEU A 94 10.82 -18.00 -14.49
N THR A 95 12.00 -17.41 -14.66
CA THR A 95 12.32 -16.08 -14.15
C THR A 95 12.53 -15.10 -15.29
N GLY A 96 11.92 -13.91 -15.17
CA GLY A 96 12.12 -12.80 -16.10
C GLY A 96 12.64 -11.56 -15.37
N ILE A 97 13.40 -10.74 -16.09
CA ILE A 97 14.08 -9.55 -15.53
C ILE A 97 13.65 -8.31 -16.30
N LEU A 98 12.93 -7.41 -15.65
CA LEU A 98 12.63 -6.08 -16.19
C LEU A 98 13.76 -5.12 -15.84
N PRO A 99 14.28 -4.37 -16.82
CA PRO A 99 15.39 -3.45 -16.57
C PRO A 99 14.96 -2.34 -15.60
N LYS A 100 15.86 -1.97 -14.70
CA LYS A 100 15.72 -0.84 -13.78
C LYS A 100 15.17 0.40 -14.49
N GLN A 101 14.19 1.03 -13.88
CA GLN A 101 13.63 2.30 -14.34
C GLN A 101 13.85 3.42 -13.33
N LYS A 102 13.68 4.67 -13.78
CA LYS A 102 13.60 5.82 -12.88
C LYS A 102 12.29 5.76 -12.07
N PRO A 103 12.25 6.31 -10.85
CA PRO A 103 11.01 6.44 -10.09
C PRO A 103 9.90 7.08 -10.93
N GLU A 104 8.66 6.64 -10.69
CA GLU A 104 7.43 7.01 -11.38
C GLU A 104 7.27 6.53 -12.83
N THR A 105 8.24 5.76 -13.32
CA THR A 105 8.11 5.16 -14.64
C THR A 105 7.12 4.00 -14.60
N LYS A 106 6.20 3.99 -15.56
CA LYS A 106 5.25 2.90 -15.78
C LYS A 106 5.71 2.04 -16.96
N LEU A 107 5.73 0.73 -16.74
CA LEU A 107 6.11 -0.27 -17.72
C LEU A 107 4.95 -1.27 -17.85
N GLN A 108 4.65 -1.66 -19.08
CA GLN A 108 3.64 -2.67 -19.38
C GLN A 108 4.36 -3.95 -19.77
N TYR A 109 4.03 -5.08 -19.15
CA TYR A 109 4.61 -6.37 -19.49
C TYR A 109 3.59 -7.50 -19.45
N TYR A 110 3.85 -8.53 -20.23
CA TYR A 110 3.14 -9.80 -20.17
C TYR A 110 4.10 -10.94 -20.50
N VAL A 111 3.69 -12.16 -20.18
CA VAL A 111 4.49 -13.37 -20.37
C VAL A 111 3.78 -14.29 -21.32
N GLU A 112 4.49 -14.85 -22.29
CA GLU A 112 4.01 -15.95 -23.12
C GLU A 112 4.76 -17.22 -22.72
N LEU A 113 3.99 -18.24 -22.35
CA LEU A 113 4.48 -19.55 -22.04
C LEU A 113 4.24 -20.46 -23.24
N TYR A 114 5.26 -21.22 -23.62
CA TYR A 114 5.22 -22.15 -24.73
C TYR A 114 5.36 -23.58 -24.21
N HIS A 115 4.38 -24.41 -24.56
CA HIS A 115 4.39 -25.84 -24.31
C HIS A 115 3.94 -26.56 -25.58
N ASN A 116 4.78 -27.44 -26.12
CA ASN A 116 4.56 -28.10 -27.41
C ASN A 116 4.27 -27.09 -28.53
N THR A 117 3.04 -27.08 -29.07
CA THR A 117 2.58 -26.15 -30.12
C THR A 117 1.68 -25.03 -29.60
N LYS A 118 1.42 -24.96 -28.29
CA LYS A 118 0.52 -23.97 -27.69
C LYS A 118 1.30 -22.83 -27.07
N ALA A 119 0.93 -21.61 -27.45
CA ALA A 119 1.35 -20.37 -26.79
C ALA A 119 0.22 -19.91 -25.86
N ILE A 120 0.55 -19.65 -24.60
CA ILE A 120 -0.39 -19.19 -23.59
C ILE A 120 0.11 -17.87 -23.01
N SER A 121 -0.67 -16.81 -23.19
CA SER A 121 -0.37 -15.50 -22.63
C SER A 121 -0.84 -15.39 -21.18
N VAL A 122 0.02 -14.87 -20.31
CA VAL A 122 -0.17 -14.74 -18.88
C VAL A 122 0.23 -13.31 -18.48
N PRO A 123 -0.67 -12.50 -17.90
CA PRO A 123 -2.10 -12.79 -17.62
C PRO A 123 -2.97 -12.89 -18.88
N ASP A 124 -4.09 -13.61 -18.81
CA ASP A 124 -4.99 -13.89 -19.95
C ASP A 124 -5.35 -12.64 -20.76
N LYS A 125 -4.75 -12.52 -21.94
CA LYS A 125 -4.91 -11.44 -22.93
C LYS A 125 -4.81 -10.02 -22.36
N LYS A 126 -4.05 -9.84 -21.27
CA LYS A 126 -3.84 -8.54 -20.62
C LYS A 126 -2.37 -8.35 -20.31
N TYR A 127 -1.94 -7.09 -20.28
CA TYR A 127 -0.66 -6.71 -19.74
C TYR A 127 -0.79 -6.31 -18.27
N VAL A 128 0.29 -6.49 -17.53
CA VAL A 128 0.49 -5.94 -16.20
C VAL A 128 1.15 -4.59 -16.35
N GLN A 129 0.55 -3.55 -15.79
CA GLN A 129 1.21 -2.26 -15.64
C GLN A 129 1.92 -2.23 -14.28
N ILE A 130 3.25 -2.16 -14.30
CA ILE A 130 4.07 -2.00 -13.12
C ILE A 130 4.59 -0.56 -13.02
N THR A 131 4.49 0.02 -11.83
CA THR A 131 5.04 1.34 -11.51
C THR A 131 6.31 1.17 -10.68
N PHE A 132 7.40 1.78 -11.13
CA PHE A 132 8.67 1.78 -10.40
C PHE A 132 8.71 2.94 -9.42
N PHE A 133 9.03 2.69 -8.16
CA PHE A 133 9.31 3.69 -7.13
C PHE A 133 10.77 3.59 -6.67
N GLY A 134 11.27 4.68 -6.11
CA GLY A 134 12.61 4.73 -5.54
C GLY A 134 12.76 3.82 -4.33
N ARG A 135 14.01 3.45 -4.03
CA ARG A 135 14.34 2.67 -2.83
C ARG A 135 14.07 3.49 -1.57
N ILE A 136 13.20 2.97 -0.71
CA ILE A 136 12.88 3.58 0.59
C ILE A 136 13.69 2.88 1.68
N PRO A 137 14.44 3.62 2.52
CA PRO A 137 15.11 3.06 3.68
C PRO A 137 14.13 2.33 4.61
N LEU A 138 14.53 1.15 5.10
CA LEU A 138 13.68 0.30 5.94
C LEU A 138 13.16 1.04 7.17
N VAL A 139 14.02 1.84 7.81
CA VAL A 139 13.67 2.64 9.00
C VAL A 139 12.53 3.60 8.71
N ILE A 140 12.55 4.28 7.55
CA ILE A 140 11.52 5.26 7.18
C ILE A 140 10.22 4.55 6.84
N SER A 141 10.27 3.44 6.11
CA SER A 141 9.08 2.62 5.83
C SER A 141 8.45 2.08 7.12
N MET A 142 9.26 1.61 8.07
CA MET A 142 8.77 1.16 9.39
C MET A 142 8.18 2.31 10.19
N LEU A 143 8.81 3.49 10.22
CA LEU A 143 8.26 4.66 10.91
C LEU A 143 6.91 5.08 10.32
N GLN A 144 6.79 5.16 8.99
CA GLN A 144 5.54 5.46 8.31
C GLN A 144 4.45 4.45 8.72
N PHE A 145 4.77 3.15 8.69
CA PHE A 145 3.84 2.10 9.12
C PHE A 145 3.40 2.27 10.58
N ILE A 146 4.34 2.45 11.50
CA ILE A 146 4.02 2.54 12.94
C ILE A 146 3.16 3.77 13.24
N PHE A 147 3.48 4.92 12.65
CA PHE A 147 2.73 6.15 12.92
C PHE A 147 1.36 6.17 12.25
N LEU A 148 1.25 5.68 11.01
CA LEU A 148 -0.04 5.60 10.30
C LEU A 148 -0.98 4.60 10.98
N TYR A 149 -0.59 3.33 11.08
CA TYR A 149 -1.45 2.30 11.65
C TYR A 149 -1.62 2.46 13.17
N GLY A 150 -0.58 2.89 13.88
CA GLY A 150 -0.68 3.26 15.28
C GLY A 150 -1.64 4.43 15.48
N GLY A 151 -1.54 5.48 14.66
CA GLY A 151 -2.47 6.61 14.65
C GLY A 151 -3.91 6.17 14.41
N LEU A 152 -4.16 5.30 13.42
CA LEU A 152 -5.50 4.75 13.16
C LEU A 152 -6.05 3.95 14.35
N VAL A 153 -5.23 3.11 14.98
CA VAL A 153 -5.65 2.37 16.18
C VAL A 153 -5.99 3.33 17.32
N PHE A 154 -5.16 4.35 17.55
CA PHE A 154 -5.45 5.39 18.54
C PHE A 154 -6.71 6.20 18.19
N ALA A 155 -6.97 6.48 16.91
CA ALA A 155 -8.17 7.16 16.44
C ALA A 155 -9.44 6.36 16.77
N VAL A 156 -9.47 5.07 16.40
CA VAL A 156 -10.60 4.17 16.74
C VAL A 156 -10.74 4.01 18.24
N ARG A 157 -9.62 3.85 18.97
CA ARG A 157 -9.64 3.76 20.43
C ARG A 157 -10.21 5.02 21.09
N THR A 158 -9.89 6.20 20.56
CA THR A 158 -10.39 7.49 21.04
C THR A 158 -11.88 7.65 20.73
N GLY A 159 -12.32 7.17 19.56
CA GLY A 159 -13.74 7.09 19.21
C GLY A 159 -14.51 6.21 20.19
N LEU A 160 -14.04 4.99 20.44
CA LEU A 160 -14.67 4.04 21.35
C LEU A 160 -14.68 4.49 22.82
N GLU A 161 -13.77 5.37 23.23
CA GLU A 161 -13.79 5.95 24.59
C GLU A 161 -15.07 6.78 24.84
N SER A 162 -15.81 7.20 23.80
CA SER A 162 -17.10 7.90 23.98
C SER A 162 -18.15 7.07 24.73
N PHE A 163 -18.04 5.74 24.69
CA PHE A 163 -18.92 4.83 25.42
C PHE A 163 -18.54 4.66 26.89
N ASN A 164 -17.35 5.14 27.27
CA ASN A 164 -16.87 5.11 28.64
C ASN A 164 -17.07 6.48 29.29
N ASN A 165 -17.59 6.54 30.52
CA ASN A 165 -17.75 7.81 31.25
C ASN A 165 -16.40 8.41 31.73
N ASN A 166 -15.28 7.89 31.25
CA ASN A 166 -13.95 8.24 31.72
C ASN A 166 -13.39 9.44 30.92
N ILE A 167 -12.90 10.45 31.63
CA ILE A 167 -12.54 11.79 31.11
C ILE A 167 -11.25 11.79 30.25
N LYS A 168 -10.63 10.62 30.01
CA LYS A 168 -9.31 10.53 29.34
C LYS A 168 -9.34 10.86 27.84
N THR A 169 -10.52 11.06 27.24
CA THR A 169 -10.70 11.40 25.82
C THR A 169 -9.84 12.59 25.39
N LYS A 170 -9.76 13.65 26.20
CA LYS A 170 -8.93 14.84 25.88
C LYS A 170 -7.44 14.49 25.77
N LYS A 171 -6.92 13.64 26.66
CA LYS A 171 -5.52 13.21 26.63
C LYS A 171 -5.22 12.37 25.38
N PHE A 172 -6.14 11.47 25.01
CA PHE A 172 -5.97 10.66 23.81
C PHE A 172 -6.01 11.50 22.53
N ILE A 173 -6.87 12.50 22.46
CA ILE A 173 -6.92 13.42 21.32
C ILE A 173 -5.61 14.18 21.16
N VAL A 174 -5.05 14.72 22.25
CA VAL A 174 -3.76 15.44 22.18
C VAL A 174 -2.64 14.51 21.69
N ILE A 175 -2.55 13.30 22.23
CA ILE A 175 -1.57 12.29 21.78
C ILE A 175 -1.77 11.98 20.29
N LEU A 176 -3.02 11.78 19.87
CA LEU A 176 -3.37 11.48 18.49
C LEU A 176 -3.00 12.61 17.52
N SER A 177 -3.27 13.85 17.91
CA SER A 177 -2.87 15.03 17.12
C SER A 177 -1.35 15.11 16.98
N ILE A 178 -0.57 14.78 18.02
CA ILE A 178 0.89 14.74 17.96
C ILE A 178 1.38 13.64 17.02
N ILE A 179 0.76 12.44 17.06
CA ILE A 179 1.09 11.32 16.19
C ILE A 179 0.88 11.72 14.72
N PHE A 180 -0.30 12.22 14.36
CA PHE A 180 -0.60 12.61 12.99
C PHE A 180 0.20 13.84 12.54
N LEU A 181 0.47 14.80 13.43
CA LEU A 181 1.36 15.92 13.13
C LEU A 181 2.76 15.43 12.79
N THR A 182 3.30 14.48 13.57
CA THR A 182 4.63 13.91 13.32
C THR A 182 4.66 13.13 12.00
N LEU A 183 3.60 12.37 11.72
CA LEU A 183 3.43 11.65 10.46
C LEU A 183 3.48 12.62 9.28
N ILE A 184 2.66 13.68 9.29
CA ILE A 184 2.52 14.59 8.14
C ILE A 184 3.68 15.57 8.02
N ALA A 185 4.18 16.12 9.12
CA ALA A 185 5.21 17.16 9.07
C ALA A 185 6.61 16.60 8.82
N LEU A 186 6.87 15.36 9.26
CA LEU A 186 8.23 14.79 9.24
C LEU A 186 8.32 13.50 8.42
N ILE A 187 7.50 12.50 8.74
CA ILE A 187 7.70 11.15 8.21
C ILE A 187 7.23 11.06 6.75
N ASN A 188 6.05 11.59 6.43
CA ASN A 188 5.43 11.48 5.12
C ASN A 188 6.20 12.26 4.03
N PRO A 189 6.63 13.53 4.23
CA PRO A 189 7.44 14.24 3.24
C PRO A 189 8.75 13.51 2.95
N LEU A 190 9.36 12.94 3.99
CA LEU A 190 10.56 12.14 3.85
C LEU A 190 10.28 10.85 3.07
N TYR A 191 9.23 10.10 3.43
CA TYR A 191 8.82 8.86 2.77
C TYR A 191 8.51 9.09 1.28
N LEU A 192 7.72 10.12 0.95
CA LEU A 192 7.35 10.45 -0.43
C LEU A 192 8.54 10.94 -1.25
N THR A 193 9.48 11.65 -0.62
CA THR A 193 10.74 12.05 -1.26
C THR A 193 11.57 10.86 -1.72
N TYR A 194 11.64 9.78 -0.93
CA TYR A 194 12.28 8.53 -1.36
C TYR A 194 11.44 7.76 -2.38
N LYS A 195 10.11 7.67 -2.18
CA LYS A 195 9.19 6.95 -3.07
C LYS A 195 9.24 7.49 -4.50
N TYR A 196 9.16 8.81 -4.66
CA TYR A 196 9.15 9.48 -5.96
C TYR A 196 10.54 9.92 -6.42
N GLY A 197 11.57 9.76 -5.59
CA GLY A 197 12.95 10.04 -5.95
C GLY A 197 13.22 11.52 -6.20
N PHE A 198 12.68 12.43 -5.41
CA PHE A 198 12.90 13.87 -5.60
C PHE A 198 14.34 14.31 -5.29
N ILE A 199 15.06 13.54 -4.47
CA ILE A 199 16.44 13.83 -4.05
C ILE A 199 17.32 14.04 -5.28
N ASN A 200 17.91 15.23 -5.39
CA ASN A 200 18.82 15.66 -6.46
C ASN A 200 18.24 15.68 -7.89
N ASN A 201 16.93 15.46 -8.08
CA ASN A 201 16.30 15.50 -9.39
C ASN A 201 15.54 16.81 -9.61
N TYR A 202 14.62 17.17 -8.70
CA TYR A 202 13.83 18.40 -8.77
C TYR A 202 13.18 18.73 -7.43
N VAL A 203 12.75 19.98 -7.26
CA VAL A 203 11.99 20.42 -6.08
C VAL A 203 10.52 19.97 -6.26
N PRO A 204 9.98 19.14 -5.36
CA PRO A 204 8.61 18.68 -5.47
C PRO A 204 7.62 19.79 -5.12
N SER A 205 6.44 19.73 -5.74
CA SER A 205 5.31 20.57 -5.36
C SER A 205 4.72 20.12 -4.02
N ILE A 206 4.03 21.04 -3.33
CA ILE A 206 3.52 20.83 -1.96
C ILE A 206 2.56 19.63 -1.91
N ASP A 207 1.68 19.49 -2.91
CA ASP A 207 0.73 18.38 -3.04
C ASP A 207 1.41 17.00 -3.14
N ARG A 208 2.69 16.96 -3.55
CA ARG A 208 3.46 15.71 -3.67
C ARG A 208 4.29 15.38 -2.44
N LEU A 209 4.39 16.31 -1.49
CA LEU A 209 5.08 16.13 -0.22
C LEU A 209 4.15 15.63 0.90
N PHE A 210 2.83 15.73 0.71
CA PHE A 210 1.85 15.36 1.72
C PHE A 210 0.78 14.44 1.13
N SER A 211 0.42 13.38 1.86
CA SER A 211 -0.75 12.56 1.54
C SER A 211 -2.02 13.36 1.84
N THR A 212 -2.92 13.44 0.86
CA THR A 212 -4.22 14.10 1.01
C THR A 212 -5.05 13.43 2.11
N ALA A 213 -5.05 12.10 2.18
CA ALA A 213 -5.78 11.34 3.18
C ALA A 213 -5.32 11.70 4.60
N GLU A 214 -4.01 11.63 4.84
CA GLU A 214 -3.43 11.89 6.15
C GLU A 214 -3.65 13.34 6.58
N LEU A 215 -3.48 14.31 5.67
CA LEU A 215 -3.73 15.72 5.94
C LEU A 215 -5.19 15.98 6.34
N LEU A 216 -6.14 15.41 5.60
CA LEU A 216 -7.57 15.50 5.95
C LEU A 216 -7.86 14.88 7.31
N ILE A 217 -7.28 13.72 7.62
CA ILE A 217 -7.42 13.06 8.93
C ILE A 217 -6.88 13.95 10.04
N PHE A 218 -5.71 14.56 9.87
CA PHE A 218 -5.12 15.45 10.87
C PHE A 218 -5.98 16.70 11.12
N VAL A 219 -6.40 17.39 10.05
CA VAL A 219 -7.27 18.57 10.17
C VAL A 219 -8.57 18.21 10.88
N LEU A 220 -9.17 17.07 10.53
CA LEU A 220 -10.37 16.57 11.18
C LEU A 220 -10.16 16.37 12.69
N TRP A 221 -9.05 15.75 13.11
CA TRP A 221 -8.75 15.55 14.52
C TRP A 221 -8.41 16.85 15.27
N VAL A 222 -7.78 17.83 14.61
CA VAL A 222 -7.56 19.17 15.18
C VAL A 222 -8.90 19.87 15.44
N ILE A 223 -9.83 19.84 14.48
CA ILE A 223 -11.17 20.40 14.66
C ILE A 223 -11.90 19.72 15.82
N THR A 224 -11.86 18.38 15.87
CA THR A 224 -12.46 17.60 16.96
C THR A 224 -11.85 17.91 18.32
N ALA A 225 -10.54 18.17 18.38
CA ALA A 225 -9.88 18.64 19.58
C ALA A 225 -10.47 19.97 20.03
N ILE A 226 -10.48 20.99 19.17
CA ILE A 226 -11.00 22.34 19.49
C ILE A 226 -12.44 22.26 20.00
N VAL A 227 -13.30 21.49 19.33
CA VAL A 227 -14.70 21.33 19.72
C VAL A 227 -14.84 20.67 21.09
N LEU A 228 -14.10 19.60 21.37
CA LEU A 228 -14.20 18.88 22.66
C LEU A 228 -13.55 19.64 23.83
N PHE A 229 -12.53 20.46 23.57
CA PHE A 229 -11.96 21.34 24.58
C PHE A 229 -12.92 22.47 24.96
N ASN A 230 -13.65 23.04 23.98
CA ASN A 230 -14.60 24.13 24.21
C ASN A 230 -16.00 23.66 24.66
N LYS A 231 -16.47 22.50 24.20
CA LYS A 231 -17.83 21.97 24.46
C LYS A 231 -17.77 20.51 24.89
N SER A 232 -17.54 20.26 26.18
CA SER A 232 -17.37 18.89 26.71
C SER A 232 -18.62 18.00 26.64
N LYS A 233 -19.81 18.57 26.43
CA LYS A 233 -21.07 17.82 26.35
C LYS A 233 -21.20 16.96 25.09
N LEU A 234 -20.38 17.19 24.07
CA LEU A 234 -20.48 16.53 22.76
C LEU A 234 -19.67 15.22 22.69
N LYS A 235 -19.88 14.32 23.66
CA LYS A 235 -19.06 13.12 23.86
C LYS A 235 -18.99 12.16 22.67
N TYR A 236 -20.01 12.15 21.80
CA TYR A 236 -20.08 11.25 20.63
C TYR A 236 -19.39 11.80 19.38
N ILE A 237 -18.88 13.04 19.40
CA ILE A 237 -18.15 13.59 18.25
C ILE A 237 -16.90 12.78 17.95
N SER A 238 -16.16 12.31 18.97
CA SER A 238 -14.96 11.48 18.75
C SER A 238 -15.27 10.18 18.01
N LEU A 239 -16.44 9.58 18.26
CA LEU A 239 -16.87 8.36 17.57
C LEU A 239 -17.17 8.64 16.09
N PHE A 240 -17.90 9.72 15.81
CA PHE A 240 -18.17 10.16 14.44
C PHE A 240 -16.88 10.47 13.69
N THR A 241 -15.95 11.19 14.32
CA THR A 241 -14.64 11.49 13.75
C THR A 241 -13.81 10.24 13.47
N ALA A 242 -13.83 9.26 14.37
CA ALA A 242 -13.12 7.99 14.16
C ALA A 242 -13.71 7.21 12.97
N ALA A 243 -15.03 7.16 12.83
CA ALA A 243 -15.68 6.54 11.66
C ALA A 243 -15.29 7.27 10.36
N LEU A 244 -15.33 8.60 10.35
CA LEU A 244 -14.95 9.40 9.19
C LEU A 244 -13.47 9.25 8.84
N THR A 245 -12.59 9.10 9.84
CA THR A 245 -11.15 8.81 9.65
C THR A 245 -10.96 7.52 8.85
N LEU A 246 -11.69 6.46 9.21
CA LEU A 246 -11.63 5.18 8.51
C LEU A 246 -12.17 5.27 7.08
N VAL A 247 -13.22 6.06 6.87
CA VAL A 247 -13.75 6.33 5.52
C VAL A 247 -12.70 7.04 4.67
N ILE A 248 -12.09 8.12 5.18
CA ILE A 248 -11.05 8.86 4.45
C ILE A 248 -9.88 7.93 4.09
N PHE A 249 -9.42 7.12 5.04
CA PHE A 249 -8.36 6.13 4.82
C PHE A 249 -8.68 5.11 3.71
N CYS A 250 -9.93 4.69 3.55
CA CYS A 250 -10.30 3.75 2.50
C CYS A 250 -10.44 4.37 1.10
N PHE A 251 -10.76 5.67 1.00
CA PHE A 251 -11.06 6.31 -0.28
C PHE A 251 -9.89 7.09 -0.89
N PHE A 252 -8.94 7.52 -0.06
CA PHE A 252 -7.86 8.43 -0.48
C PHE A 252 -6.45 7.83 -0.40
N ASP A 253 -6.31 6.58 0.05
CA ASP A 253 -5.03 5.84 0.03
C ASP A 253 -4.91 4.84 -1.14
#